data_AF-A0A8B6DDP8-F1
#
_entry.id   AF-A0A8B6DDP8-F1
#
_cell.length_a   1.000
_cell.length_b   1.000
_cell.length_c   1.000
_cell.angle_alpha   90.00
_cell.angle_beta   90.00
_cell.angle_gamma   90.00
#
_symmetry.space_group_name_H-M   'P 1'
#
loop_
_entity.id
_entity.type
_entity.pdbx_description
1 polymer ?
#
loop_
_entity_poly.entity_id
_entity_poly.type
_entity_poly.pdbx_seq_one_letter_code
_entity_poly.pdbx_strand_id
1 'polypeptide(L)'
;MWMNRRTKSAIIKKRRAWKKYQFPRSRVSYTNYASSRNNCTNTIREAKKSYERKLALEAKTNCKSFWKYVNSKLKTRTGVGNIIEYYGSLAINDTEKVNVLNTFLSSVFTSTGDLNEQPNVKDMEDVLLDISVNVDDILKKLNNLHVDKSAGPDNLHPYMK
;
A
#
# COMPACT_ATOMS: atom_id res chain seq x y z
N MET A 1 -8.29 2.67 -9.88
CA MET A 1 -9.25 3.74 -9.54
C MET A 1 -10.67 3.24 -9.82
N TRP A 2 -11.63 3.41 -8.90
CA TRP A 2 -13.00 2.92 -9.08
C TRP A 2 -13.86 3.85 -9.96
N MET A 3 -13.49 5.12 -10.07
CA MET A 3 -14.26 6.12 -10.82
C MET A 3 -14.02 5.93 -12.33
N ASN A 4 -15.11 5.68 -13.06
CA ASN A 4 -15.11 5.50 -14.52
C ASN A 4 -15.99 6.56 -15.21
N ARG A 5 -15.96 6.62 -16.55
CA ARG A 5 -16.75 7.60 -17.33
C ARG A 5 -18.24 7.56 -16.97
N ARG A 6 -18.81 6.36 -16.80
CA ARG A 6 -20.23 6.17 -16.42
C ARG A 6 -20.55 6.81 -15.06
N THR A 7 -19.72 6.59 -14.04
CA THR A 7 -19.88 7.23 -12.72
C THR A 7 -19.79 8.75 -12.80
N LYS A 8 -18.82 9.28 -13.58
CA LYS A 8 -18.65 10.72 -13.76
C LYS A 8 -19.88 11.35 -14.42
N SER A 9 -20.39 10.73 -15.48
CA SER A 9 -21.62 11.18 -16.15
C SER A 9 -22.84 11.15 -15.22
N ALA A 10 -22.99 10.09 -14.41
CA ALA A 10 -24.09 10.00 -13.45
C ALA A 10 -24.02 11.08 -12.35
N ILE A 11 -22.81 11.39 -11.85
CA ILE A 11 -22.58 12.49 -10.90
C ILE A 11 -22.95 13.84 -11.52
N ILE A 12 -22.51 14.09 -12.76
CA ILE A 12 -22.84 15.33 -13.48
C ILE A 12 -24.35 15.44 -13.70
N LYS A 13 -25.01 14.36 -14.14
CA LYS A 13 -26.47 14.33 -14.36
C LYS A 13 -27.24 14.62 -13.07
N LYS A 14 -26.85 14.00 -11.95
CA LYS A 14 -27.39 14.32 -10.62
C LYS A 14 -27.23 15.80 -10.26
N ARG A 15 -26.03 16.35 -10.44
CA ARG A 15 -25.73 17.77 -10.14
C ARG A 15 -26.58 18.72 -11.01
N ARG A 16 -26.74 18.43 -12.30
CA ARG A 16 -27.60 19.20 -13.21
C ARG A 16 -29.06 19.13 -12.80
N ALA A 17 -29.56 17.94 -12.48
CA ALA A 17 -30.94 17.76 -12.02
C ALA A 17 -31.21 18.48 -10.69
N TRP A 18 -30.23 18.49 -9.78
CA TRP A 18 -30.31 19.28 -8.53
C TRP A 18 -30.45 20.78 -8.80
N LYS A 19 -29.60 21.35 -9.67
CA LYS A 19 -29.69 22.77 -10.05
C LYS A 19 -31.05 23.12 -10.66
N LYS A 20 -31.58 22.26 -11.55
CA LYS A 20 -32.91 22.43 -12.13
C LYS A 20 -34.05 22.32 -11.11
N TYR A 21 -33.87 21.53 -10.06
CA TYR A 21 -34.83 21.44 -8.96
C TYR A 21 -34.82 22.70 -8.08
N GLN A 22 -33.66 23.34 -7.87
CA GLN A 22 -33.54 24.49 -6.96
C GLN A 22 -34.47 25.66 -7.30
N PHE A 23 -34.76 25.90 -8.58
CA PHE A 23 -35.76 26.87 -9.05
C PHE A 23 -36.35 26.29 -10.34
N PRO A 24 -37.64 25.87 -10.39
CA PRO A 24 -38.80 26.32 -9.60
C PRO A 24 -39.30 25.39 -8.46
N ARG A 25 -38.53 24.40 -7.98
CA ARG A 25 -38.95 23.42 -6.94
C ARG A 25 -40.26 22.66 -7.23
N SER A 26 -40.52 22.32 -8.48
CA SER A 26 -41.69 21.53 -8.85
C SER A 26 -41.55 20.04 -8.52
N ARG A 27 -42.70 19.35 -8.40
CA ARG A 27 -42.74 17.89 -8.21
C ARG A 27 -42.05 17.14 -9.38
N VAL A 28 -42.18 17.65 -10.59
CA VAL A 28 -41.55 17.08 -11.80
C VAL A 28 -40.02 17.24 -11.76
N SER A 29 -39.50 18.40 -11.35
CA SER A 29 -38.05 18.58 -11.23
C SER A 29 -37.47 17.77 -10.06
N TYR A 30 -38.23 17.59 -8.97
CA TYR A 30 -37.87 16.71 -7.87
C TYR A 30 -37.79 15.23 -8.27
N THR A 31 -38.79 14.70 -8.98
CA THR A 31 -38.79 13.30 -9.43
C THR A 31 -37.61 13.00 -10.36
N ASN A 32 -37.31 13.93 -11.28
CA ASN A 32 -36.12 13.86 -12.14
C ASN A 32 -34.81 13.86 -11.35
N TYR A 33 -34.70 14.71 -10.32
CA TYR A 33 -33.57 14.72 -9.41
C TYR A 33 -33.46 13.42 -8.61
N ALA A 34 -34.55 12.91 -8.04
CA ALA A 34 -34.59 11.69 -7.27
C ALA A 34 -34.17 10.47 -8.11
N SER A 35 -34.67 10.35 -9.34
CA SER A 35 -34.24 9.33 -10.30
C SER A 35 -32.74 9.43 -10.60
N SER A 36 -32.24 10.64 -10.91
CA SER A 36 -30.82 10.88 -11.16
C SER A 36 -29.94 10.61 -9.94
N ARG A 37 -30.43 10.90 -8.73
CA ARG A 37 -29.77 10.60 -7.45
C ARG A 37 -29.65 9.10 -7.26
N ASN A 38 -30.75 8.36 -7.41
CA ASN A 38 -30.77 6.91 -7.23
C ASN A 38 -29.87 6.21 -8.26
N ASN A 39 -29.94 6.63 -9.53
CA ASN A 39 -29.06 6.13 -10.57
C ASN A 39 -27.57 6.43 -10.29
N CYS A 40 -27.25 7.64 -9.83
CA CYS A 40 -25.89 8.00 -9.42
C CYS A 40 -25.38 7.13 -8.26
N THR A 41 -26.22 6.92 -7.22
CA THR A 41 -25.87 6.07 -6.08
C THR A 41 -25.62 4.63 -6.52
N ASN A 42 -26.48 4.04 -7.34
CA ASN A 42 -26.32 2.68 -7.84
C ASN A 42 -25.07 2.55 -8.70
N THR A 43 -24.84 3.49 -9.62
CA THR A 43 -23.65 3.49 -10.48
C THR A 43 -22.35 3.59 -9.67
N ILE A 44 -22.32 4.40 -8.61
CA ILE A 44 -21.17 4.48 -7.70
C ILE A 44 -20.95 3.17 -6.95
N ARG A 45 -22.03 2.55 -6.44
CA ARG A 45 -21.97 1.26 -5.75
C ARG A 45 -21.44 0.16 -6.65
N GLU A 46 -21.96 0.05 -7.87
CA GLU A 46 -21.52 -0.91 -8.89
C GLU A 46 -20.03 -0.73 -9.22
N ALA A 47 -19.61 0.51 -9.47
CA ALA A 47 -18.22 0.80 -9.82
C ALA A 47 -17.24 0.49 -8.68
N LYS A 48 -17.61 0.82 -7.43
CA LYS A 48 -16.83 0.44 -6.25
C LYS A 48 -16.74 -1.08 -6.08
N LYS A 49 -17.88 -1.78 -6.16
CA LYS A 49 -17.93 -3.25 -6.05
C LYS A 49 -17.07 -3.93 -7.12
N SER A 50 -17.14 -3.45 -8.36
CA SER A 50 -16.33 -3.98 -9.46
C SER A 50 -14.84 -3.75 -9.22
N TYR A 51 -14.46 -2.58 -8.69
CA TYR A 51 -13.08 -2.25 -8.38
C TYR A 51 -12.53 -3.07 -7.20
N GLU A 52 -13.32 -3.24 -6.14
CA GLU A 52 -12.97 -4.07 -4.98
C GLU A 52 -12.80 -5.53 -5.39
N ARG A 53 -13.69 -6.06 -6.25
CA ARG A 53 -13.54 -7.41 -6.81
C ARG A 53 -12.23 -7.56 -7.59
N LYS A 54 -11.89 -6.57 -8.43
CA LYS A 54 -10.62 -6.57 -9.17
C LYS A 54 -9.42 -6.60 -8.21
N LEU A 55 -9.43 -5.75 -7.18
CA LEU A 55 -8.37 -5.71 -6.17
C LEU A 55 -8.23 -7.03 -5.41
N ALA A 56 -9.33 -7.69 -5.07
CA ALA A 56 -9.30 -8.98 -4.39
C ALA A 56 -8.69 -10.08 -5.27
N LEU A 57 -9.02 -10.10 -6.57
CA LEU A 57 -8.43 -11.03 -7.54
C LEU A 57 -6.93 -10.78 -7.75
N GLU A 58 -6.53 -9.51 -7.80
CA GLU A 58 -5.13 -9.09 -7.98
C GLU A 58 -4.35 -9.03 -6.66
N ALA A 59 -4.93 -9.47 -5.53
CA ALA A 59 -4.31 -9.28 -4.22
C ALA A 59 -2.96 -10.00 -4.09
N LYS A 60 -2.78 -11.15 -4.75
CA LYS A 60 -1.52 -11.91 -4.74
C LYS A 60 -0.46 -11.39 -5.71
N THR A 61 -0.89 -10.86 -6.86
CA THR A 61 0.01 -10.39 -7.93
C THR A 61 0.34 -8.90 -7.79
N ASN A 62 -0.54 -8.11 -7.20
CA ASN A 62 -0.43 -6.68 -7.00
C ASN A 62 -0.85 -6.29 -5.56
N CYS A 63 -0.13 -6.86 -4.58
CA CYS A 63 -0.35 -6.60 -3.16
C CYS A 63 -0.34 -5.11 -2.82
N LYS A 64 0.51 -4.32 -3.50
CA LYS A 64 0.63 -2.87 -3.29
C LYS A 64 -0.70 -2.14 -3.53
N SER A 65 -1.41 -2.48 -4.61
CA SER A 65 -2.69 -1.82 -4.93
C SER A 65 -3.79 -2.19 -3.95
N PHE A 66 -3.80 -3.43 -3.47
CA PHE A 66 -4.71 -3.90 -2.43
C PHE A 66 -4.47 -3.16 -1.10
N TRP A 67 -3.24 -3.15 -0.59
CA TRP A 67 -2.90 -2.46 0.67
C TRP A 67 -3.10 -0.95 0.58
N LYS A 68 -2.81 -0.33 -0.57
CA LYS A 68 -3.13 1.09 -0.82
C LYS A 68 -4.64 1.35 -0.68
N TYR A 69 -5.48 0.45 -1.17
CA TYR A 69 -6.93 0.56 -1.00
C TYR A 69 -7.35 0.40 0.46
N VAL A 70 -6.88 -0.66 1.13
CA VAL A 70 -7.18 -0.92 2.55
C VAL A 70 -6.78 0.29 3.41
N ASN A 71 -5.55 0.78 3.27
CA ASN A 71 -5.06 1.93 4.01
C ASN A 71 -5.88 3.21 3.75
N SER A 72 -6.39 3.39 2.53
CA SER A 72 -7.31 4.52 2.23
C SER A 72 -8.69 4.42 2.90
N LYS A 73 -9.04 3.24 3.45
CA LYS A 73 -10.29 2.99 4.19
C LYS A 73 -10.11 3.03 5.70
N LEU A 74 -8.89 2.84 6.18
CA LEU A 74 -8.58 2.97 7.59
C LEU A 74 -8.72 4.44 8.02
N LYS A 75 -9.29 4.65 9.20
CA LYS A 75 -9.40 5.99 9.82
C LYS A 75 -8.11 6.38 10.56
N THR A 76 -7.27 5.40 10.85
CA THR A 76 -6.01 5.58 11.56
C THR A 76 -5.00 6.29 10.65
N ARG A 77 -4.30 7.29 11.19
CA ARG A 77 -3.18 7.91 10.48
C ARG A 77 -2.08 6.87 10.30
N THR A 78 -1.58 6.75 9.08
CA THR A 78 -0.36 6.00 8.80
C THR A 78 0.82 6.76 9.41
N GLY A 79 1.51 6.16 10.37
CA GLY A 79 2.72 6.73 10.98
C GLY A 79 2.91 6.25 12.41
N VAL A 80 4.15 6.32 12.88
CA VAL A 80 4.46 6.09 14.30
C VAL A 80 3.94 7.30 15.08
N GLY A 81 3.16 7.02 16.13
CA GLY A 81 2.69 8.06 17.05
C GLY A 81 3.86 8.76 17.74
N ASN A 82 3.58 9.80 18.53
CA ASN A 82 4.64 10.40 19.33
C ASN A 82 5.13 9.36 20.35
N ILE A 83 6.44 9.25 20.50
CA ILE A 83 7.07 8.29 21.40
C ILE A 83 7.54 9.04 22.63
N ILE A 84 7.25 8.51 23.82
CA ILE A 84 7.84 9.02 25.06
C ILE A 84 9.15 8.25 25.27
N GLU A 85 10.26 8.98 25.28
CA GLU A 85 11.60 8.46 25.56
C GLU A 85 11.74 8.10 27.05
N TYR A 86 12.78 7.31 27.37
CA TYR A 86 13.11 6.90 28.74
C TYR A 86 13.19 8.07 29.74
N TYR A 87 13.71 9.22 29.32
CA TYR A 87 13.83 10.42 30.15
C TYR A 87 12.55 11.30 30.18
N GLY A 88 11.44 10.83 29.60
CA GLY A 88 10.16 11.55 29.57
C GLY A 88 10.01 12.56 28.42
N SER A 89 11.05 12.71 27.59
CA SER A 89 11.04 13.55 26.39
C SER A 89 10.09 13.00 25.32
N LEU A 90 9.37 13.86 24.61
CA LEU A 90 8.42 13.46 23.56
C LEU A 90 9.07 13.60 22.18
N ALA A 91 9.25 12.47 21.48
CA ALA A 91 9.69 12.45 20.09
C ALA A 91 8.51 12.67 19.14
N ILE A 92 8.54 13.79 18.40
CA ILE A 92 7.41 14.22 17.55
C ILE A 92 7.76 14.12 16.07
N ASN A 93 8.99 14.49 15.69
CA ASN A 93 9.44 14.40 14.29
C ASN A 93 9.98 13.00 13.95
N ASP A 94 10.08 12.69 12.66
CA ASP A 94 10.45 11.34 12.21
C ASP A 94 11.89 10.99 12.59
N THR A 95 12.81 11.96 12.56
CA THR A 95 14.22 11.75 12.95
C THR A 95 14.36 11.39 14.43
N GLU A 96 13.69 12.10 15.32
CA GLU A 96 13.64 11.82 16.76
C GLU A 96 13.07 10.43 17.02
N LYS A 97 11.95 10.09 16.37
CA LYS A 97 11.32 8.77 16.52
C LYS A 97 12.26 7.65 16.07
N VAL A 98 12.94 7.83 14.95
CA VAL A 98 13.92 6.86 14.44
C VAL A 98 15.06 6.68 15.43
N ASN A 99 15.60 7.77 15.98
CA ASN A 99 16.69 7.71 16.96
C ASN A 99 16.26 6.97 18.23
N VAL A 100 15.10 7.32 18.80
CA VAL A 100 14.59 6.65 20.02
C VAL A 100 14.38 5.16 19.78
N LEU A 101 13.78 4.78 18.65
CA LEU A 101 13.59 3.37 18.28
C LEU A 101 14.93 2.65 18.07
N ASN A 102 15.88 3.29 17.38
CA ASN A 102 17.18 2.69 17.11
C ASN A 102 17.97 2.45 18.41
N THR A 103 17.98 3.42 19.32
CA THR A 103 18.59 3.29 20.65
C THR A 103 17.95 2.16 21.45
N PHE A 104 16.61 2.11 21.49
CA PHE A 104 15.89 1.04 22.19
C PHE A 104 16.19 -0.34 21.59
N LEU A 105 16.06 -0.50 20.28
CA LEU A 105 16.35 -1.76 19.60
C LEU A 105 17.80 -2.21 19.86
N SER A 106 18.76 -1.30 19.73
CA SER A 106 20.17 -1.59 20.02
C SER A 106 20.39 -2.05 21.46
N SER A 107 19.65 -1.49 22.42
CA SER A 107 19.77 -1.86 23.85
C SER A 107 19.23 -3.25 24.18
N VAL A 108 18.23 -3.74 23.44
CA VAL A 108 17.63 -5.08 23.65
C VAL A 108 18.26 -6.14 22.76
N PHE A 109 19.04 -5.76 21.76
CA PHE A 109 19.89 -6.68 21.03
C PHE A 109 20.97 -7.22 21.97
N THR A 110 21.12 -8.53 21.98
CA THR A 110 22.24 -9.17 22.67
C THR A 110 23.52 -8.75 21.95
N SER A 111 24.40 -8.01 22.63
CA SER A 111 25.79 -7.96 22.24
C SER A 111 26.31 -9.39 22.36
N THR A 112 26.46 -10.08 21.24
CA THR A 112 27.29 -11.29 21.17
C THR A 112 28.70 -10.82 21.50
N GLY A 113 29.04 -10.87 22.78
CA GLY A 113 30.23 -10.26 23.38
C GLY A 113 31.53 -10.87 22.90
N ASP A 114 31.47 -11.99 22.20
CA ASP A 114 32.60 -12.57 21.49
C ASP A 114 32.07 -13.30 20.26
N LEU A 115 32.80 -13.22 19.14
CA LEU A 115 32.58 -14.06 17.96
C LEU A 115 32.72 -15.58 18.26
N ASN A 116 33.07 -15.93 19.50
CA ASN A 116 33.27 -17.28 19.99
C ASN A 116 31.99 -17.96 20.51
N GLU A 117 30.89 -17.22 20.71
CA GLU A 117 29.58 -17.78 21.10
C GLU A 117 28.64 -17.93 19.88
N GLN A 118 29.18 -18.36 18.74
CA GLN A 118 28.30 -18.85 17.69
C GLN A 118 27.52 -20.06 18.24
N PRO A 119 26.19 -20.15 18.01
CA PRO A 119 25.48 -21.39 18.31
C PRO A 119 26.21 -22.52 17.61
N ASN A 120 26.49 -23.61 18.33
CA ASN A 120 27.10 -24.80 17.78
C ASN A 120 26.14 -25.38 16.72
N VAL A 121 26.29 -24.90 15.48
CA VAL A 121 25.59 -25.44 14.33
C VAL A 121 26.22 -26.81 14.16
N LYS A 122 25.46 -27.87 14.46
CA LYS A 122 25.88 -29.23 14.12
C LYS A 122 26.34 -29.20 12.67
N ASP A 123 27.54 -29.72 12.42
CA ASP A 123 28.07 -29.87 11.07
C ASP A 123 26.95 -30.42 10.17
N MET A 124 26.43 -29.58 9.28
CA MET A 124 25.42 -30.03 8.33
C MET A 124 26.15 -30.91 7.33
N GLU A 125 25.80 -32.20 7.28
CA GLU A 125 26.35 -33.17 6.34
C GLU A 125 26.01 -32.82 4.88
N ASP A 126 24.95 -32.04 4.67
CA ASP A 126 24.58 -31.47 3.36
C ASP A 126 25.47 -30.27 3.01
N VAL A 127 26.73 -30.57 2.70
CA VAL A 127 27.65 -29.59 2.10
C VAL A 127 27.21 -29.36 0.66
N LEU A 128 26.98 -28.10 0.31
CA LEU A 128 26.64 -27.69 -1.04
C LEU A 128 27.89 -27.85 -1.93
N LEU A 129 28.04 -29.02 -2.57
CA LEU A 129 29.26 -29.40 -3.30
C LEU A 129 29.42 -28.68 -4.64
N ASP A 130 28.31 -28.39 -5.33
CA ASP A 130 28.34 -27.75 -6.63
C ASP A 130 27.09 -26.87 -6.87
N ILE A 131 27.27 -25.78 -7.61
CA ILE A 131 26.20 -24.87 -8.05
C ILE A 131 26.31 -24.71 -9.56
N SER A 132 25.32 -25.23 -10.29
CA SER A 132 25.16 -24.94 -11.70
C SER A 132 24.38 -23.63 -11.89
N VAL A 133 25.01 -22.62 -12.48
CA VAL A 133 24.33 -21.37 -12.87
C VAL A 133 24.14 -21.34 -14.38
N ASN A 134 22.89 -21.35 -14.85
CA ASN A 134 22.56 -21.23 -16.27
C ASN A 134 22.26 -19.77 -16.64
N VAL A 135 22.71 -19.36 -17.83
CA VAL A 135 22.42 -18.05 -18.43
C VAL A 135 20.91 -17.81 -18.56
N ASP A 136 20.13 -18.84 -18.92
CA ASP A 136 18.68 -18.71 -19.05
C ASP A 136 18.01 -18.36 -17.71
N ASP A 137 18.49 -18.95 -16.62
CA ASP A 137 18.00 -18.65 -15.27
C ASP A 137 18.38 -17.23 -14.84
N ILE A 138 19.59 -16.78 -15.16
CA ILE A 138 20.04 -15.40 -14.93
C ILE A 138 19.14 -14.43 -15.70
N LEU A 139 18.90 -14.66 -17.00
CA LEU A 139 18.05 -13.80 -17.83
C LEU A 139 16.61 -13.77 -17.31
N LYS A 140 16.08 -14.92 -16.90
CA LYS A 140 14.74 -15.02 -16.31
C LYS A 140 14.65 -14.26 -14.99
N LYS A 141 15.67 -14.33 -14.14
CA LYS A 141 15.73 -13.55 -12.89
C LYS A 141 15.83 -12.06 -13.17
N LEU A 142 16.72 -11.66 -14.08
CA LEU A 142 16.87 -10.29 -14.54
C LEU A 142 15.51 -9.76 -15.02
N ASN A 143 14.85 -10.40 -15.97
CA ASN A 143 13.57 -9.91 -16.50
C ASN A 143 12.46 -9.76 -15.44
N ASN A 144 12.54 -10.49 -14.33
CA ASN A 144 11.59 -10.41 -13.23
C ASN A 144 11.98 -9.44 -12.10
N LEU A 145 13.12 -8.73 -12.19
CA LEU A 145 13.45 -7.68 -11.20
C LEU A 145 12.40 -6.56 -11.23
N HIS A 146 11.97 -6.19 -10.04
CA HIS A 146 11.08 -5.07 -9.81
C HIS A 146 11.85 -3.75 -9.95
N VAL A 147 11.68 -3.08 -11.10
CA VAL A 147 12.28 -1.77 -11.42
C VAL A 147 11.86 -0.63 -10.47
N ASP A 148 10.81 -0.82 -9.69
CA ASP A 148 10.29 0.14 -8.72
C ASP A 148 10.87 -0.04 -7.30
N LYS A 149 11.92 -0.86 -7.15
CA LYS A 149 12.64 -1.08 -5.89
C LYS A 149 13.88 -0.18 -5.80
N SER A 150 14.17 0.27 -4.59
CA SER A 150 15.35 1.07 -4.28
C SER A 150 16.64 0.30 -4.53
N ALA A 151 17.73 1.03 -4.78
CA ALA A 151 19.06 0.47 -4.82
C ALA A 151 19.46 -0.13 -3.46
N GLY A 152 20.24 -1.20 -3.51
CA GLY A 152 20.80 -1.82 -2.31
C GLY A 152 22.01 -1.05 -1.77
N PRO A 153 22.73 -1.63 -0.81
CA PRO A 153 24.00 -1.09 -0.30
C PRO A 153 25.08 -0.94 -1.39
N ASP A 154 24.94 -1.70 -2.47
CA ASP A 154 25.76 -1.63 -3.69
C ASP A 154 25.45 -0.40 -4.57
N ASN A 155 24.39 0.35 -4.23
CA ASN A 155 23.90 1.51 -4.96
C ASN A 155 23.50 1.22 -6.42
N LEU A 156 23.23 -0.05 -6.77
CA LEU A 156 22.78 -0.45 -8.09
C LEU A 156 21.25 -0.49 -8.15
N HIS A 157 20.65 0.36 -8.98
CA HIS A 157 19.21 0.39 -9.13
C HIS A 157 18.73 -0.68 -10.12
N PRO A 158 17.67 -1.45 -9.85
CA PRO A 158 17.11 -2.46 -10.77
C PRO A 158 16.65 -1.95 -12.15
N TYR A 159 16.59 -0.62 -12.30
CA TYR A 159 16.28 0.07 -13.55
C TYR A 159 17.48 0.17 -14.49
N MET A 160 18.70 0.08 -13.97
CA MET A 160 19.95 0.18 -14.74
C MET A 160 20.31 -1.11 -15.51
N LYS A 161 19.31 -1.94 -15.84
CA LYS A 161 19.53 -3.07 -16.75
C LYS A 161 19.76 -2.62 -18.18
#